data_AF-A0A848XZZ4-F1
#
_entry.id   AF-A0A848XZZ4-F1
#
_cell.length_a   1.000
_cell.length_b   1.000
_cell.length_c   1.000
_cell.angle_alpha   90.00
_cell.angle_beta   90.00
_cell.angle_gamma   90.00
#
_symmetry.space_group_name_H-M   'P 1'
#
loop_
_entity.id
_entity.type
_entity.pdbx_description
1 polymer ?
#
loop_
_entity_poly.entity_id
_entity_poly.type
_entity_poly.pdbx_seq_one_letter_code
_entity_poly.pdbx_strand_id
1 'polypeptide(L)'
;MLRLPRLFVLLALAAIAAPVWAQVDVQSPFLDDPDLFIDYVDTNASFWLDVYDDTRGGFYTNVSRDGEVITAWGTNKDVLTQSRDAYAMVRAFQLTGNETYLTYARGALDFLYTHGWDSAFGGWFNRLTETGGVIDINGQKTAFIQHYALLGPMAYVEATGDAVDRAWLDQGMAHLDEHFWDDRTDLFGYYDRTSRTGSGPTDKSFNATVDAITTHALQLYLLTGEDRYRDRLLDLAANMQDRLVASMPDQAIGFAEKYDADWQPLANERLTIMGHVLKTAWCLGRLHEVLGDPSYLADAELLAQHVLDRGYDHEYGGPYKDFDRITGEMQLFGIPDTTKAWWQMEQAVTAGLELYRQTADPQWLTMADETLGFFMTYFQDPVYGEVYPDRTRYGAGVPQWGDHKGDGFKAAYHSVELGYYAYLHATLFVHNAEATLHYRFDAQPEARTIRLTPLAVRDDRLRLSAVLLDGQPYADYDADTRTLTLPANVGGLFTVGFENTAPVANEPATAPLAFALEAPAPNPFADQTRLTYTLDATSPVRLSVFDLLGREIAVLAESEQAAGTHTALFDARTLSSGVYLVRLTTPAGTATQRITQLR
;
A
#
# COMPACT_ATOMS: atom_id res chain seq x y z
N MET A 1 74.10 -18.09 -28.10
CA MET A 1 72.75 -18.54 -28.46
C MET A 1 72.13 -19.24 -27.25
N LEU A 2 71.32 -18.56 -26.46
CA LEU A 2 70.42 -19.16 -25.47
C LEU A 2 69.13 -18.35 -25.48
N ARG A 3 68.02 -18.98 -25.88
CA ARG A 3 66.68 -18.39 -25.91
C ARG A 3 66.03 -18.61 -24.54
N LEU A 4 65.58 -17.54 -23.88
CA LEU A 4 64.63 -17.61 -22.76
C LEU A 4 63.23 -17.95 -23.28
N PRO A 5 62.40 -18.70 -22.52
CA PRO A 5 61.01 -18.92 -22.85
C PRO A 5 60.17 -17.69 -22.46
N ARG A 6 59.28 -17.27 -23.36
CA ARG A 6 58.27 -16.23 -23.12
C ARG A 6 57.18 -16.81 -22.22
N LEU A 7 56.99 -16.20 -21.04
CA LEU A 7 55.85 -16.45 -20.17
C LEU A 7 54.62 -15.76 -20.79
N PHE A 8 53.64 -16.53 -21.25
CA PHE A 8 52.33 -16.02 -21.63
C PHE A 8 51.50 -15.83 -20.36
N VAL A 9 51.22 -14.58 -20.00
CA VAL A 9 50.21 -14.24 -19.00
C VAL A 9 48.85 -14.36 -19.69
N LEU A 10 48.09 -15.40 -19.33
CA LEU A 10 46.67 -15.51 -19.66
C LEU A 10 45.90 -14.54 -18.76
N LEU A 11 45.54 -13.38 -19.30
CA LEU A 11 44.49 -12.53 -18.74
C LEU A 11 43.15 -13.25 -18.96
N ALA A 12 42.64 -13.87 -17.91
CA ALA A 12 41.25 -14.32 -17.87
C ALA A 12 40.37 -13.07 -17.78
N LEU A 13 39.88 -12.58 -18.91
CA LEU A 13 38.72 -11.71 -18.96
C LEU A 13 37.51 -12.54 -18.53
N ALA A 14 37.13 -12.43 -17.26
CA ALA A 14 35.79 -12.78 -16.84
C ALA A 14 34.84 -11.78 -17.50
N ALA A 15 34.23 -12.16 -18.63
CA ALA A 15 33.08 -11.46 -19.15
C ALA A 15 31.96 -11.65 -18.12
N ILE A 16 31.72 -10.62 -17.30
CA ILE A 16 30.48 -10.51 -16.54
C ILE A 16 29.41 -10.36 -17.61
N ALA A 17 28.66 -11.43 -17.87
CA ALA A 17 27.47 -11.32 -18.69
C ALA A 17 26.55 -10.33 -17.99
N ALA A 18 26.24 -9.20 -18.64
CA ALA A 18 25.18 -8.33 -18.17
C ALA A 18 23.91 -9.18 -18.02
N PRO A 19 23.14 -9.01 -16.93
CA PRO A 19 21.88 -9.73 -16.78
C PRO A 19 21.03 -9.50 -18.04
N VAL A 20 20.52 -10.59 -18.61
CA VAL A 20 19.57 -10.52 -19.72
C VAL A 20 18.21 -10.24 -19.10
N TRP A 21 17.75 -9.01 -19.22
CA TRP A 21 16.41 -8.60 -18.85
C TRP A 21 15.43 -9.25 -19.83
N ALA A 22 14.42 -9.95 -19.33
CA ALA A 22 13.38 -10.51 -20.18
C ALA A 22 12.63 -9.35 -20.85
N GLN A 23 12.56 -9.34 -22.17
CA GLN A 23 11.68 -8.40 -22.87
C GLN A 23 10.25 -8.88 -22.65
N VAL A 24 9.45 -8.08 -21.96
CA VAL A 24 8.05 -8.41 -21.68
C VAL A 24 7.15 -7.71 -22.68
N ASP A 25 6.20 -8.46 -23.23
CA ASP A 25 5.26 -7.97 -24.24
C ASP A 25 4.04 -7.35 -23.54
N VAL A 26 4.11 -6.05 -23.29
CA VAL A 26 2.98 -5.25 -22.77
C VAL A 26 2.19 -4.66 -23.93
N GLN A 27 0.87 -4.59 -23.79
CA GLN A 27 -0.03 -4.07 -24.83
C GLN A 27 -0.39 -2.60 -24.61
N SER A 28 -0.39 -2.13 -23.36
CA SER A 28 -0.66 -0.72 -23.02
C SER A 28 0.48 0.17 -23.51
N PRO A 29 0.18 1.21 -24.31
CA PRO A 29 1.19 2.19 -24.73
C PRO A 29 1.89 2.88 -23.55
N PHE A 30 1.19 3.02 -22.41
CA PHE A 30 1.75 3.66 -21.22
C PHE A 30 2.76 2.78 -20.47
N LEU A 31 2.60 1.45 -20.51
CA LEU A 31 3.63 0.56 -19.95
C LEU A 31 4.80 0.37 -20.92
N ASP A 32 4.57 0.45 -22.23
CA ASP A 32 5.63 0.40 -23.26
C ASP A 32 6.47 1.68 -23.27
N ASP A 33 5.83 2.85 -23.15
CA ASP A 33 6.46 4.18 -23.06
C ASP A 33 6.06 4.88 -21.75
N PRO A 34 6.81 4.66 -20.66
CA PRO A 34 6.49 5.20 -19.34
C PRO A 34 6.46 6.73 -19.27
N ASP A 35 7.13 7.45 -20.17
CA ASP A 35 7.14 8.92 -20.17
C ASP A 35 5.74 9.50 -20.43
N LEU A 36 4.84 8.73 -21.06
CA LEU A 36 3.43 9.10 -21.21
C LEU A 36 2.72 9.30 -19.86
N PHE A 37 3.20 8.69 -18.77
CA PHE A 37 2.65 8.93 -17.44
C PHE A 37 2.96 10.34 -16.92
N ILE A 38 4.07 10.97 -17.36
CA ILE A 38 4.41 12.34 -16.99
C ILE A 38 3.35 13.29 -17.58
N ASP A 39 3.04 13.13 -18.87
CA ASP A 39 2.00 13.92 -19.56
C ASP A 39 0.60 13.65 -18.98
N TYR A 40 0.30 12.40 -18.63
CA TYR A 40 -0.97 12.04 -17.98
C TYR A 40 -1.14 12.71 -16.61
N VAL A 41 -0.09 12.69 -15.78
CA VAL A 41 -0.10 13.36 -14.47
C VAL A 41 -0.20 14.88 -14.64
N ASP A 42 0.55 15.47 -15.57
CA ASP A 42 0.50 16.91 -15.84
C ASP A 42 -0.90 17.34 -16.28
N THR A 43 -1.54 16.58 -17.18
CA THR A 43 -2.91 16.83 -17.66
C THR A 43 -3.92 16.78 -16.51
N ASN A 44 -3.81 15.78 -15.64
CA ASN A 44 -4.75 15.60 -14.55
C ASN A 44 -4.54 16.64 -13.44
N ALA A 45 -3.30 16.96 -13.09
CA ALA A 45 -3.02 17.99 -12.10
C ALA A 45 -3.38 19.40 -12.60
N SER A 46 -3.11 19.70 -13.87
CA SER A 46 -3.49 20.98 -14.50
C SER A 46 -4.99 21.25 -14.44
N PHE A 47 -5.83 20.24 -14.61
CA PHE A 47 -7.29 20.38 -14.47
C PHE A 47 -7.69 21.00 -13.13
N TRP A 48 -7.02 20.61 -12.03
CA TRP A 48 -7.34 21.11 -10.70
C TRP A 48 -6.84 22.52 -10.45
N LEU A 49 -5.85 23.02 -11.20
CA LEU A 49 -5.40 24.41 -11.07
C LEU A 49 -6.51 25.40 -11.40
N ASP A 50 -7.34 25.09 -12.41
CA ASP A 50 -8.49 25.92 -12.80
C ASP A 50 -9.63 25.90 -11.75
N VAL A 51 -9.61 24.90 -10.86
CA VAL A 51 -10.59 24.69 -9.79
C VAL A 51 -10.18 25.40 -8.48
N TYR A 52 -8.94 25.87 -8.39
CA TYR A 52 -8.42 26.51 -7.20
C TYR A 52 -9.08 27.89 -6.95
N ASP A 53 -9.41 28.21 -5.70
CA ASP A 53 -9.91 29.54 -5.34
C ASP A 53 -8.75 30.51 -5.08
N ASP A 54 -8.29 31.20 -6.12
CA ASP A 54 -7.23 32.22 -6.02
C ASP A 54 -7.55 33.37 -5.05
N THR A 55 -8.83 33.59 -4.72
CA THR A 55 -9.22 34.68 -3.82
C THR A 55 -9.04 34.31 -2.35
N ARG A 56 -9.29 33.05 -1.99
CA ARG A 56 -9.32 32.59 -0.58
C ARG A 56 -8.37 31.46 -0.27
N GLY A 57 -7.69 30.92 -1.28
CA GLY A 57 -6.90 29.70 -1.20
C GLY A 57 -7.74 28.43 -1.11
N GLY A 58 -7.11 27.29 -1.41
CA GLY A 58 -7.70 25.97 -1.39
C GLY A 58 -8.57 25.63 -2.61
N PHE A 59 -8.80 24.34 -2.81
CA PHE A 59 -9.57 23.78 -3.93
C PHE A 59 -11.04 23.58 -3.56
N TYR A 60 -11.96 23.85 -4.51
CA TYR A 60 -13.36 23.48 -4.34
C TYR A 60 -13.56 21.97 -4.42
N THR A 61 -14.46 21.43 -3.58
CA THR A 61 -14.71 19.99 -3.49
C THR A 61 -15.60 19.46 -4.60
N ASN A 62 -16.67 20.17 -4.97
CA ASN A 62 -17.65 19.66 -5.94
C ASN A 62 -17.38 20.25 -7.32
N VAL A 63 -16.86 19.44 -8.24
CA VAL A 63 -16.30 19.91 -9.52
C VAL A 63 -16.92 19.13 -10.67
N SER A 64 -17.47 19.84 -11.64
CA SER A 64 -18.08 19.26 -12.84
C SER A 64 -17.02 18.67 -13.77
N ARG A 65 -17.49 18.04 -14.85
CA ARG A 65 -16.61 17.46 -15.89
C ARG A 65 -15.64 18.48 -16.48
N ASP A 66 -16.12 19.69 -16.69
CA ASP A 66 -15.47 20.80 -17.39
C ASP A 66 -14.73 21.78 -16.45
N GLY A 67 -14.56 21.43 -15.17
CA GLY A 67 -13.77 22.22 -14.22
C GLY A 67 -14.56 23.31 -13.48
N GLU A 68 -15.88 23.37 -13.67
CA GLU A 68 -16.74 24.33 -12.99
C GLU A 68 -17.18 23.83 -11.61
N VAL A 69 -17.37 24.77 -10.67
CA VAL A 69 -17.89 24.42 -9.33
C VAL A 69 -19.37 24.05 -9.42
N ILE A 70 -19.73 22.86 -8.95
CA ILE A 70 -21.13 22.40 -8.88
C ILE A 70 -21.82 23.06 -7.69
N THR A 71 -22.19 24.33 -7.84
CA THR A 71 -22.82 25.13 -6.76
C THR A 71 -24.08 24.49 -6.16
N ALA A 72 -24.81 23.69 -6.93
CA ALA A 72 -25.98 22.94 -6.45
C ALA A 72 -25.64 21.86 -5.40
N TRP A 73 -24.40 21.38 -5.37
CA TRP A 73 -23.90 20.42 -4.36
C TRP A 73 -23.20 21.12 -3.19
N GLY A 74 -22.90 22.41 -3.36
CA GLY A 74 -22.23 23.27 -2.38
C GLY A 74 -20.89 23.79 -2.89
N THR A 75 -20.43 24.89 -2.31
CA THR A 75 -19.12 25.51 -2.59
C THR A 75 -18.09 25.18 -1.51
N ASN A 76 -18.29 24.07 -0.80
CA ASN A 76 -17.41 23.63 0.29
C ASN A 76 -15.99 23.27 -0.20
N LYS A 77 -15.04 23.35 0.72
CA LYS A 77 -13.62 23.03 0.54
C LYS A 77 -13.19 22.06 1.64
N ASP A 78 -13.56 20.80 1.47
CA ASP A 78 -13.44 19.78 2.51
C ASP A 78 -11.96 19.42 2.77
N VAL A 79 -11.66 18.99 3.99
CA VAL A 79 -10.30 18.63 4.44
C VAL A 79 -9.70 17.55 3.55
N LEU A 80 -10.53 16.57 3.16
CA LEU A 80 -10.12 15.49 2.28
C LEU A 80 -9.63 16.02 0.92
N THR A 81 -10.39 16.93 0.30
CA THR A 81 -10.02 17.57 -0.98
C THR A 81 -8.69 18.31 -0.84
N GLN A 82 -8.53 19.15 0.19
CA GLN A 82 -7.32 19.96 0.34
C GLN A 82 -6.06 19.10 0.42
N SER A 83 -6.09 18.06 1.27
CA SER A 83 -4.91 17.22 1.49
C SER A 83 -4.63 16.32 0.28
N ARG A 84 -5.67 15.78 -0.36
CA ARG A 84 -5.52 14.94 -1.57
C ARG A 84 -5.04 15.70 -2.79
N ASP A 85 -5.52 16.93 -2.99
CA ASP A 85 -5.07 17.76 -4.11
C ASP A 85 -3.66 18.29 -3.84
N ALA A 86 -3.32 18.66 -2.61
CA ALA A 86 -1.94 19.00 -2.25
C ALA A 86 -0.97 17.85 -2.55
N TYR A 87 -1.34 16.61 -2.20
CA TYR A 87 -0.57 15.42 -2.57
C TYR A 87 -0.40 15.30 -4.09
N ALA A 88 -1.49 15.41 -4.85
CA ALA A 88 -1.46 15.29 -6.30
C ALA A 88 -0.58 16.35 -6.95
N MET A 89 -0.67 17.60 -6.50
CA MET A 89 0.19 18.69 -6.95
C MET A 89 1.66 18.38 -6.66
N VAL A 90 1.99 17.84 -5.48
CA VAL A 90 3.38 17.44 -5.17
C VAL A 90 3.87 16.32 -6.10
N ARG A 91 3.07 15.29 -6.36
CA ARG A 91 3.44 14.21 -7.29
C ARG A 91 3.62 14.73 -8.72
N ALA A 92 2.76 15.66 -9.15
CA ALA A 92 2.91 16.32 -10.44
C ALA A 92 4.19 17.15 -10.53
N PHE A 93 4.54 17.90 -9.47
CA PHE A 93 5.83 18.58 -9.38
C PHE A 93 7.00 17.59 -9.48
N GLN A 94 6.96 16.49 -8.73
CA GLN A 94 8.06 15.52 -8.71
C GLN A 94 8.31 14.93 -10.11
N LEU A 95 7.27 14.66 -10.91
CA LEU A 95 7.46 14.16 -12.28
C LEU A 95 7.87 15.25 -13.27
N THR A 96 7.26 16.44 -13.19
CA THR A 96 7.38 17.47 -14.25
C THR A 96 8.48 18.51 -13.97
N GLY A 97 8.89 18.69 -12.72
CA GLY A 97 9.72 19.79 -12.27
C GLY A 97 9.01 21.15 -12.26
N ASN A 98 7.70 21.21 -12.54
CA ASN A 98 6.95 22.45 -12.58
C ASN A 98 6.60 22.94 -11.16
N GLU A 99 7.36 23.91 -10.66
CA GLU A 99 7.19 24.51 -9.33
C GLU A 99 5.84 25.22 -9.12
N THR A 100 5.06 25.47 -10.19
CA THR A 100 3.68 25.97 -10.09
C THR A 100 2.85 25.06 -9.19
N TYR A 101 2.99 23.74 -9.34
CA TYR A 101 2.23 22.79 -8.53
C TYR A 101 2.55 22.91 -7.03
N LEU A 102 3.81 23.14 -6.65
CA LEU A 102 4.16 23.37 -5.24
C LEU A 102 3.50 24.63 -4.66
N THR A 103 3.28 25.65 -5.50
CA THR A 103 2.57 26.88 -5.08
C THR A 103 1.12 26.57 -4.72
N TYR A 104 0.42 25.80 -5.55
CA TYR A 104 -0.97 25.41 -5.29
C TYR A 104 -1.08 24.39 -4.14
N ALA A 105 -0.13 23.46 -4.02
CA ALA A 105 -0.03 22.55 -2.88
C ALA A 105 0.09 23.34 -1.57
N ARG A 106 1.01 24.31 -1.49
CA ARG A 106 1.18 25.20 -0.33
C ARG A 106 -0.12 25.92 0.02
N GLY A 107 -0.80 26.47 -0.97
CA GLY A 107 -2.07 27.17 -0.77
C GLY A 107 -3.20 26.28 -0.24
N ALA A 108 -3.31 25.04 -0.71
CA ALA A 108 -4.25 24.06 -0.17
C ALA A 108 -3.91 23.65 1.27
N LEU A 109 -2.63 23.44 1.57
CA LEU A 109 -2.17 23.12 2.92
C LEU A 109 -2.36 24.29 3.89
N ASP A 110 -2.12 25.53 3.47
CA ASP A 110 -2.38 26.72 4.28
C ASP A 110 -3.87 26.85 4.63
N PHE A 111 -4.76 26.60 3.66
CA PHE A 111 -6.20 26.55 3.91
C PHE A 111 -6.56 25.44 4.90
N LEU A 112 -6.01 24.24 4.70
CA LEU A 112 -6.20 23.09 5.58
C LEU A 112 -5.76 23.39 7.02
N TYR A 113 -4.57 23.95 7.20
CA TYR A 113 -4.01 24.25 8.53
C TYR A 113 -4.77 25.35 9.24
N THR A 114 -5.19 26.38 8.50
CA THR A 114 -5.90 27.53 9.07
C THR A 114 -7.32 27.17 9.48
N HIS A 115 -8.00 26.31 8.71
CA HIS A 115 -9.44 26.09 8.84
C HIS A 115 -9.85 24.67 9.23
N GLY A 116 -9.04 23.67 8.89
CA GLY A 116 -9.33 22.26 9.10
C GLY A 116 -9.02 21.76 10.50
N TRP A 117 -8.08 22.38 11.22
CA TRP A 117 -7.71 21.93 12.57
C TRP A 117 -8.68 22.44 13.65
N ASP A 118 -9.14 21.54 14.52
CA ASP A 118 -9.94 21.91 15.68
C ASP A 118 -9.05 22.43 16.81
N SER A 119 -8.87 23.75 16.88
CA SER A 119 -8.04 24.39 17.92
C SER A 119 -8.54 24.18 19.34
N ALA A 120 -9.80 23.73 19.54
CA ALA A 120 -10.34 23.49 20.87
C ALA A 120 -10.01 22.08 21.41
N PHE A 121 -9.96 21.07 20.55
CA PHE A 121 -9.85 19.66 20.95
C PHE A 121 -8.80 18.85 20.17
N GLY A 122 -8.10 19.48 19.23
CA GLY A 122 -7.21 18.80 18.31
C GLY A 122 -7.93 17.98 17.24
N GLY A 123 -7.15 17.51 16.27
CA GLY A 123 -7.64 16.72 15.15
C GLY A 123 -8.40 17.53 14.12
N TRP A 124 -8.57 16.94 12.96
CA TRP A 124 -9.12 17.59 11.77
C TRP A 124 -10.65 17.49 11.75
N PHE A 125 -11.30 18.56 11.32
CA PHE A 125 -12.71 18.52 10.89
C PHE A 125 -12.83 17.80 9.56
N ASN A 126 -14.06 17.46 9.17
CA ASN A 126 -14.33 16.85 7.87
C ASN A 126 -14.58 17.91 6.79
N ARG A 127 -15.58 18.78 7.02
CA ARG A 127 -16.13 19.65 5.98
C ARG A 127 -16.04 21.13 6.33
N LEU A 128 -15.67 21.94 5.35
CA LEU A 128 -15.47 23.38 5.50
C LEU A 128 -16.21 24.15 4.41
N THR A 129 -16.74 25.34 4.73
CA THR A 129 -17.31 26.26 3.73
C THR A 129 -16.21 26.84 2.84
N GLU A 130 -16.58 27.51 1.75
CA GLU A 130 -15.65 28.22 0.87
C GLU A 130 -14.74 29.24 1.61
N THR A 131 -15.21 29.75 2.75
CA THR A 131 -14.52 30.72 3.61
C THR A 131 -13.83 30.08 4.81
N GLY A 132 -13.79 28.74 4.90
CA GLY A 132 -13.13 28.02 5.99
C GLY A 132 -13.95 27.89 7.27
N GLY A 133 -15.27 28.10 7.22
CA GLY A 133 -16.18 27.82 8.34
C GLY A 133 -16.52 26.33 8.44
N VAL A 134 -16.62 25.76 9.63
CA VAL A 134 -16.87 24.31 9.79
C VAL A 134 -18.36 23.97 9.55
N ILE A 135 -18.64 23.00 8.67
CA ILE A 135 -20.02 22.63 8.23
C ILE A 135 -20.71 21.66 9.22
N ASP A 136 -19.96 21.00 10.09
CA ASP A 136 -20.50 20.20 11.21
C ASP A 136 -19.54 20.25 12.39
N ILE A 137 -19.63 21.32 13.18
CA ILE A 137 -18.66 21.59 14.26
C ILE A 137 -18.70 20.56 15.39
N ASN A 138 -19.80 19.82 15.54
CA ASN A 138 -19.96 18.79 16.57
C ASN A 138 -19.88 17.36 16.01
N GLY A 139 -19.53 17.22 14.72
CA GLY A 139 -19.37 15.94 14.07
C GLY A 139 -18.31 15.06 14.74
N GLN A 140 -18.47 13.75 14.59
CA GLN A 140 -17.45 12.79 14.99
C GLN A 140 -16.19 12.95 14.15
N LYS A 141 -15.03 12.60 14.74
CA LYS A 141 -13.77 12.50 14.01
C LYS A 141 -13.59 11.03 13.62
N THR A 142 -13.31 10.76 12.35
CA THR A 142 -13.06 9.41 11.86
C THR A 142 -11.57 9.23 11.53
N ALA A 143 -11.04 8.03 11.74
CA ALA A 143 -9.67 7.69 11.39
C ALA A 143 -9.38 7.96 9.91
N PHE A 144 -10.35 7.66 9.04
CA PHE A 144 -10.28 8.00 7.61
C PHE A 144 -9.90 9.47 7.37
N ILE A 145 -10.63 10.42 7.95
CA ILE A 145 -10.33 11.85 7.78
C ILE A 145 -9.02 12.23 8.45
N GLN A 146 -8.75 11.70 9.65
CA GLN A 146 -7.50 12.01 10.36
C GLN A 146 -6.26 11.54 9.58
N HIS A 147 -6.28 10.33 9.04
CA HIS A 147 -5.21 9.75 8.23
C HIS A 147 -5.01 10.53 6.94
N TYR A 148 -6.08 10.81 6.21
CA TYR A 148 -5.99 11.52 4.94
C TYR A 148 -5.63 13.00 5.09
N ALA A 149 -5.93 13.63 6.22
CA ALA A 149 -5.45 14.99 6.47
C ALA A 149 -3.91 15.08 6.48
N LEU A 150 -3.20 13.99 6.80
CA LEU A 150 -1.73 13.92 6.82
C LEU A 150 -1.11 13.62 5.45
N LEU A 151 -1.88 13.19 4.46
CA LEU A 151 -1.38 12.76 3.14
C LEU A 151 -0.64 13.89 2.40
N GLY A 152 -1.29 15.05 2.23
CA GLY A 152 -0.74 16.23 1.57
C GLY A 152 0.48 16.81 2.29
N PRO A 153 0.39 17.07 3.62
CA PRO A 153 1.55 17.46 4.43
C PRO A 153 2.72 16.48 4.26
N MET A 154 2.42 15.17 4.20
CA MET A 154 3.44 14.16 4.08
C MET A 154 4.19 14.26 2.75
N ALA A 155 3.46 14.29 1.63
CA ALA A 155 4.09 14.48 0.32
C ALA A 155 4.88 15.79 0.26
N TYR A 156 4.37 16.88 0.83
CA TYR A 156 5.06 18.16 0.80
C TYR A 156 6.40 18.13 1.54
N VAL A 157 6.47 17.49 2.71
CA VAL A 157 7.73 17.27 3.44
C VAL A 157 8.70 16.39 2.63
N GLU A 158 8.21 15.35 1.96
CA GLU A 158 9.04 14.50 1.09
C GLU A 158 9.70 15.32 -0.03
N ALA A 159 8.94 16.22 -0.67
CA ALA A 159 9.42 16.99 -1.81
C ALA A 159 10.27 18.21 -1.43
N THR A 160 10.09 18.77 -0.22
CA THR A 160 10.66 20.08 0.15
C THR A 160 11.43 20.13 1.46
N GLY A 161 11.25 19.13 2.33
CA GLY A 161 11.80 19.14 3.68
C GLY A 161 11.26 20.28 4.57
N ASP A 162 10.09 20.83 4.25
CA ASP A 162 9.51 21.96 4.97
C ASP A 162 9.21 21.64 6.45
N ALA A 163 9.67 22.53 7.33
CA ALA A 163 9.56 22.35 8.78
C ALA A 163 8.16 22.66 9.33
N VAL A 164 7.38 23.52 8.67
CA VAL A 164 5.98 23.82 9.05
C VAL A 164 5.11 22.60 8.80
N ASP A 165 5.23 22.00 7.62
CA ASP A 165 4.50 20.77 7.28
C ASP A 165 4.93 19.60 8.16
N ARG A 166 6.23 19.50 8.50
CA ARG A 166 6.71 18.52 9.47
C ARG A 166 6.05 18.70 10.85
N ALA A 167 5.94 19.94 11.33
CA ALA A 167 5.29 20.21 12.61
C ALA A 167 3.80 19.84 12.61
N TRP A 168 3.09 20.07 11.50
CA TRP A 168 1.69 19.67 11.35
C TRP A 168 1.51 18.15 11.28
N LEU A 169 2.43 17.43 10.62
CA LEU A 169 2.46 15.97 10.66
C LEU A 169 2.65 15.45 12.06
N ASP A 170 3.64 15.98 12.80
CA ASP A 170 3.90 15.58 14.19
C ASP A 170 2.68 15.85 15.08
N GLN A 171 2.02 17.00 14.90
CA GLN A 171 0.81 17.34 15.65
C GLN A 171 -0.36 16.42 15.33
N GLY A 172 -0.54 16.06 14.05
CA GLY A 172 -1.58 15.12 13.63
C GLY A 172 -1.33 13.69 14.12
N MET A 173 -0.08 13.23 14.07
CA MET A 173 0.33 11.93 14.59
C MET A 173 0.13 11.85 16.11
N ALA A 174 0.49 12.90 16.85
CA ALA A 174 0.23 12.97 18.29
C ALA A 174 -1.26 12.83 18.61
N HIS A 175 -2.14 13.48 17.83
CA HIS A 175 -3.59 13.35 18.02
C HIS A 175 -4.10 11.93 17.70
N LEU A 176 -3.59 11.30 16.65
CA LEU A 176 -3.91 9.90 16.32
C LEU A 176 -3.48 8.94 17.43
N ASP A 177 -2.27 9.10 17.96
CA ASP A 177 -1.76 8.26 19.04
C ASP A 177 -2.51 8.48 20.36
N GLU A 178 -2.94 9.71 20.66
CA GLU A 178 -3.67 10.01 21.89
C GLU A 178 -5.13 9.52 21.86
N HIS A 179 -5.83 9.66 20.74
CA HIS A 179 -7.29 9.48 20.70
C HIS A 179 -7.76 8.30 19.84
N PHE A 180 -6.97 7.86 18.86
CA PHE A 180 -7.36 6.81 17.93
C PHE A 180 -6.61 5.52 18.15
N TRP A 181 -5.38 5.53 18.66
CA TRP A 181 -4.63 4.31 18.89
C TRP A 181 -5.17 3.54 20.10
N ASP A 182 -5.57 2.29 19.87
CA ASP A 182 -5.87 1.33 20.93
C ASP A 182 -4.59 0.56 21.27
N ASP A 183 -4.16 0.60 22.53
CA ASP A 183 -2.95 -0.08 23.02
C ASP A 183 -3.27 -1.35 23.85
N ARG A 184 -4.55 -1.73 23.93
CA ARG A 184 -4.98 -2.95 24.61
C ARG A 184 -4.32 -4.17 23.96
N THR A 185 -3.65 -5.00 24.77
CA THR A 185 -3.02 -6.25 24.33
C THR A 185 -4.02 -7.12 23.58
N ASP A 186 -3.58 -7.73 22.47
CA ASP A 186 -4.38 -8.54 21.54
C ASP A 186 -5.53 -7.80 20.82
N LEU A 187 -5.74 -6.52 21.12
CA LEU A 187 -6.79 -5.69 20.53
C LEU A 187 -6.24 -4.42 19.88
N PHE A 188 -4.92 -4.23 19.83
CA PHE A 188 -4.30 -3.02 19.34
C PHE A 188 -4.69 -2.67 17.90
N GLY A 189 -4.52 -1.40 17.54
CA GLY A 189 -4.85 -0.84 16.23
C GLY A 189 -5.75 0.39 16.34
N TYR A 190 -5.85 1.17 15.28
CA TYR A 190 -6.65 2.39 15.31
C TYR A 190 -8.15 2.11 15.44
N TYR A 191 -8.81 2.82 16.34
CA TYR A 191 -10.26 2.96 16.35
C TYR A 191 -10.75 3.68 15.10
N ASP A 192 -11.95 3.39 14.64
CA ASP A 192 -12.51 3.99 13.41
C ASP A 192 -13.02 5.40 13.64
N ARG A 193 -13.50 5.71 14.85
CA ARG A 193 -14.07 7.02 15.18
C ARG A 193 -14.03 7.38 16.66
N THR A 194 -14.07 8.68 16.92
CA THR A 194 -14.20 9.29 18.25
C THR A 194 -15.23 10.43 18.22
N SER A 195 -15.72 10.86 19.39
CA SER A 195 -16.42 12.15 19.46
C SER A 195 -15.50 13.30 19.05
N ARG A 196 -16.04 14.50 18.82
CA ARG A 196 -15.24 15.71 18.57
C ARG A 196 -14.12 15.91 19.61
N THR A 197 -14.40 15.60 20.87
CA THR A 197 -13.46 15.78 21.99
C THR A 197 -12.46 14.62 22.15
N GLY A 198 -12.41 13.68 21.20
CA GLY A 198 -11.55 12.49 21.29
C GLY A 198 -12.02 11.45 22.32
N SER A 199 -13.29 11.52 22.78
CA SER A 199 -13.83 10.59 23.77
C SER A 199 -14.73 9.53 23.13
N GLY A 200 -14.90 8.40 23.82
CA GLY A 200 -15.70 7.28 23.33
C GLY A 200 -15.20 6.73 22.00
N PRO A 201 -13.91 6.36 21.89
CA PRO A 201 -13.41 5.68 20.70
C PRO A 201 -14.19 4.38 20.47
N THR A 202 -14.57 4.12 19.23
CA THR A 202 -15.40 2.96 18.87
C THR A 202 -15.02 2.43 17.50
N ASP A 203 -15.33 1.14 17.31
CA ASP A 203 -15.17 0.38 16.07
C ASP A 203 -13.73 0.33 15.54
N LYS A 204 -13.47 -0.58 14.60
CA LYS A 204 -12.23 -0.66 13.82
C LYS A 204 -12.58 -1.03 12.38
N SER A 205 -11.68 -0.75 11.45
CA SER A 205 -11.98 -0.97 10.03
C SER A 205 -10.74 -1.11 9.18
N PHE A 206 -10.97 -1.50 7.92
CA PHE A 206 -10.00 -1.34 6.84
C PHE A 206 -9.44 0.09 6.80
N ASN A 207 -10.29 1.12 6.78
CA ASN A 207 -9.87 2.52 6.69
C ASN A 207 -8.98 2.92 7.87
N ALA A 208 -9.30 2.47 9.09
CA ALA A 208 -8.48 2.78 10.26
C ALA A 208 -7.08 2.15 10.18
N THR A 209 -6.94 1.03 9.47
CA THR A 209 -5.73 0.20 9.40
C THR A 209 -4.90 0.48 8.16
N VAL A 210 -5.45 0.18 6.98
CA VAL A 210 -4.72 0.19 5.70
C VAL A 210 -4.53 1.62 5.20
N ASP A 211 -5.49 2.53 5.39
CA ASP A 211 -5.28 3.90 4.96
C ASP A 211 -4.15 4.58 5.73
N ALA A 212 -3.93 4.21 7.00
CA ALA A 212 -2.79 4.70 7.80
C ALA A 212 -1.45 4.42 7.11
N ILE A 213 -1.29 3.22 6.51
CA ILE A 213 -0.09 2.85 5.75
C ILE A 213 0.07 3.76 4.53
N THR A 214 -1.02 3.96 3.79
CA THR A 214 -0.98 4.67 2.50
C THR A 214 -0.88 6.17 2.62
N THR A 215 -1.24 6.76 3.77
CA THR A 215 -1.22 8.22 3.94
C THR A 215 -0.04 8.74 4.74
N HIS A 216 0.46 7.99 5.73
CA HIS A 216 1.54 8.49 6.58
C HIS A 216 2.51 7.42 7.08
N ALA A 217 2.05 6.27 7.55
CA ALA A 217 2.88 5.40 8.40
C ALA A 217 4.09 4.84 7.65
N LEU A 218 3.90 4.38 6.41
CA LEU A 218 4.99 3.89 5.57
C LEU A 218 5.96 5.02 5.23
N GLN A 219 5.45 6.15 4.75
CA GLN A 219 6.28 7.27 4.32
C GLN A 219 7.08 7.88 5.47
N LEU A 220 6.50 7.94 6.68
CA LEU A 220 7.21 8.41 7.89
C LEU A 220 8.40 7.51 8.21
N TYR A 221 8.26 6.18 8.09
CA TYR A 221 9.40 5.27 8.23
C TYR A 221 10.42 5.47 7.11
N LEU A 222 9.99 5.59 5.85
CA LEU A 222 10.90 5.80 4.70
C LEU A 222 11.72 7.10 4.81
N LEU A 223 11.12 8.16 5.36
CA LEU A 223 11.76 9.46 5.51
C LEU A 223 12.67 9.57 6.72
N THR A 224 12.32 8.91 7.83
CA THR A 224 13.00 9.11 9.12
C THR A 224 13.88 7.93 9.54
N GLY A 225 13.52 6.71 9.13
CA GLY A 225 14.13 5.47 9.62
C GLY A 225 13.95 5.23 11.13
N GLU A 226 13.06 5.95 11.81
CA GLU A 226 12.88 5.83 13.26
C GLU A 226 12.15 4.54 13.65
N ASP A 227 12.65 3.86 14.69
CA ASP A 227 12.10 2.59 15.19
C ASP A 227 10.61 2.68 15.55
N ARG A 228 10.13 3.81 16.08
CA ARG A 228 8.71 3.98 16.42
C ARG A 228 7.77 3.82 15.22
N TYR A 229 8.20 4.25 14.03
CA TYR A 229 7.39 4.10 12.82
C TYR A 229 7.52 2.69 12.27
N ARG A 230 8.69 2.07 12.38
CA ARG A 230 8.88 0.65 12.08
C ARG A 230 7.96 -0.23 12.94
N ASP A 231 7.90 0.02 14.24
CA ASP A 231 7.06 -0.72 15.18
C ASP A 231 5.58 -0.53 14.85
N ARG A 232 5.16 0.71 14.53
CA ARG A 232 3.79 0.97 14.07
C ARG A 232 3.45 0.22 12.77
N LEU A 233 4.39 0.08 11.83
CA LEU A 233 4.18 -0.72 10.62
C LEU A 233 4.02 -2.21 10.92
N LEU A 234 4.80 -2.75 11.87
CA LEU A 234 4.65 -4.15 12.32
C LEU A 234 3.27 -4.39 12.94
N ASP A 235 2.80 -3.46 13.78
CA ASP A 235 1.46 -3.55 14.37
C ASP A 235 0.36 -3.51 13.29
N LEU A 236 0.45 -2.57 12.35
CA LEU A 236 -0.53 -2.47 11.25
C LEU A 236 -0.47 -3.70 10.32
N ALA A 237 0.71 -4.26 10.07
CA ALA A 237 0.87 -5.52 9.33
C ALA A 237 0.15 -6.67 10.04
N ALA A 238 0.37 -6.82 11.35
CA ALA A 238 -0.31 -7.81 12.16
C ALA A 238 -1.84 -7.63 12.12
N ASN A 239 -2.35 -6.39 12.19
CA ASN A 239 -3.78 -6.14 12.02
C ASN A 239 -4.30 -6.56 10.63
N MET A 240 -3.55 -6.30 9.54
CA MET A 240 -3.94 -6.75 8.20
C MET A 240 -3.98 -8.28 8.11
N GLN A 241 -2.95 -8.97 8.59
CA GLN A 241 -2.88 -10.43 8.53
C GLN A 241 -3.91 -11.11 9.43
N ASP A 242 -3.93 -10.75 10.72
CA ASP A 242 -4.73 -11.44 11.74
C ASP A 242 -6.22 -11.09 11.68
N ARG A 243 -6.60 -9.97 11.05
CA ARG A 243 -7.98 -9.48 11.04
C ARG A 243 -8.56 -9.51 9.63
N LEU A 244 -7.88 -8.90 8.67
CA LEU A 244 -8.40 -8.81 7.29
C LEU A 244 -8.18 -10.14 6.57
N VAL A 245 -6.92 -10.54 6.34
CA VAL A 245 -6.57 -11.76 5.60
C VAL A 245 -7.15 -13.00 6.28
N ALA A 246 -7.02 -13.12 7.60
CA ALA A 246 -7.55 -14.23 8.37
C ALA A 246 -9.08 -14.36 8.32
N SER A 247 -9.82 -13.31 7.96
CA SER A 247 -11.28 -13.38 7.81
C SER A 247 -11.74 -13.97 6.47
N MET A 248 -10.87 -14.02 5.46
CA MET A 248 -11.19 -14.42 4.09
C MET A 248 -11.63 -15.89 3.93
N PRO A 249 -11.04 -16.89 4.61
CA PRO A 249 -11.42 -18.30 4.41
C PRO A 249 -12.89 -18.61 4.67
N ASP A 250 -13.55 -17.81 5.51
CA ASP A 250 -14.97 -17.92 5.83
C ASP A 250 -15.88 -17.06 4.93
N GLN A 251 -15.30 -16.42 3.89
CA GLN A 251 -16.00 -15.61 2.90
C GLN A 251 -16.07 -16.31 1.54
N ALA A 252 -17.10 -15.98 0.77
CA ALA A 252 -17.15 -16.29 -0.66
C ALA A 252 -16.14 -15.44 -1.46
N ILE A 253 -15.96 -14.17 -1.07
CA ILE A 253 -15.00 -13.25 -1.66
C ILE A 253 -14.54 -12.19 -0.66
N GLY A 254 -13.27 -11.80 -0.72
CA GLY A 254 -12.70 -10.69 0.06
C GLY A 254 -12.67 -10.93 1.57
N PHE A 255 -12.54 -9.85 2.34
CA PHE A 255 -12.46 -9.87 3.81
C PHE A 255 -13.60 -9.06 4.45
N ALA A 256 -13.74 -9.15 5.78
CA ALA A 256 -14.60 -8.25 6.53
C ALA A 256 -14.00 -6.84 6.64
N GLU A 257 -14.79 -5.81 6.30
CA GLU A 257 -14.36 -4.40 6.23
C GLU A 257 -14.43 -3.68 7.59
N LYS A 258 -15.37 -4.07 8.45
CA LYS A 258 -15.70 -3.36 9.70
C LYS A 258 -15.83 -4.31 10.87
N TYR A 259 -15.32 -3.84 11.99
CA TYR A 259 -15.24 -4.56 13.25
C TYR A 259 -15.70 -3.66 14.39
N ASP A 260 -16.14 -4.26 15.49
CA ASP A 260 -16.25 -3.52 16.75
C ASP A 260 -14.87 -3.22 17.34
N ALA A 261 -14.85 -2.55 18.50
CA ALA A 261 -13.64 -2.21 19.22
C ALA A 261 -12.79 -3.43 19.64
N ASP A 262 -13.36 -4.63 19.68
CA ASP A 262 -12.70 -5.86 20.12
C ASP A 262 -12.38 -6.79 18.93
N TRP A 263 -12.28 -6.21 17.73
CA TRP A 263 -11.97 -6.89 16.46
C TRP A 263 -12.98 -8.01 16.10
N GLN A 264 -14.22 -7.94 16.57
CA GLN A 264 -15.28 -8.82 16.09
C GLN A 264 -15.94 -8.22 14.84
N PRO A 265 -16.03 -8.96 13.71
CA PRO A 265 -16.72 -8.48 12.52
C PRO A 265 -18.16 -8.04 12.86
N LEU A 266 -18.56 -6.86 12.39
CA LEU A 266 -19.91 -6.35 12.66
C LEU A 266 -20.96 -7.26 12.01
N ALA A 267 -21.95 -7.69 12.79
CA ALA A 267 -22.88 -8.77 12.42
C ALA A 267 -23.66 -8.56 11.10
N ASN A 268 -23.93 -7.31 10.73
CA ASN A 268 -24.67 -6.97 9.51
C ASN A 268 -23.77 -6.45 8.37
N GLU A 269 -22.45 -6.37 8.57
CA GLU A 269 -21.53 -5.90 7.54
C GLU A 269 -21.25 -7.03 6.56
N ARG A 270 -21.71 -6.87 5.32
CA ARG A 270 -21.56 -7.86 4.25
C ARG A 270 -20.81 -7.33 3.03
N LEU A 271 -20.51 -6.03 3.02
CA LEU A 271 -19.76 -5.42 1.94
C LEU A 271 -18.30 -5.86 2.01
N THR A 272 -17.72 -6.15 0.85
CA THR A 272 -16.27 -6.14 0.62
C THR A 272 -15.99 -5.43 -0.69
N ILE A 273 -14.86 -4.75 -0.76
CA ILE A 273 -14.52 -3.87 -1.86
C ILE A 273 -13.22 -4.36 -2.51
N MET A 274 -13.23 -4.69 -3.80
CA MET A 274 -12.06 -5.30 -4.45
C MET A 274 -10.85 -4.37 -4.46
N GLY A 275 -11.09 -3.07 -4.59
CA GLY A 275 -10.06 -2.06 -4.39
C GLY A 275 -9.41 -2.12 -3.00
N HIS A 276 -10.15 -2.37 -1.93
CA HIS A 276 -9.57 -2.51 -0.59
C HIS A 276 -8.75 -3.80 -0.44
N VAL A 277 -9.21 -4.90 -1.04
CA VAL A 277 -8.47 -6.17 -1.06
C VAL A 277 -7.12 -5.98 -1.78
N LEU A 278 -7.14 -5.36 -2.96
CA LEU A 278 -5.93 -5.05 -3.75
C LEU A 278 -5.04 -4.01 -3.07
N LYS A 279 -5.63 -3.03 -2.39
CA LYS A 279 -4.91 -2.03 -1.60
C LYS A 279 -4.14 -2.67 -0.44
N THR A 280 -4.77 -3.61 0.25
CA THR A 280 -4.12 -4.43 1.27
C THR A 280 -2.97 -5.24 0.68
N ALA A 281 -3.17 -5.81 -0.52
CA ALA A 281 -2.15 -6.61 -1.20
C ALA A 281 -0.87 -5.78 -1.47
N TRP A 282 -1.00 -4.63 -2.14
CA TRP A 282 0.19 -3.83 -2.44
C TRP A 282 0.79 -3.15 -1.20
N CYS A 283 0.00 -2.88 -0.15
CA CYS A 283 0.53 -2.44 1.13
C CYS A 283 1.44 -3.51 1.76
N LEU A 284 0.97 -4.76 1.84
CA LEU A 284 1.78 -5.89 2.34
C LEU A 284 3.01 -6.14 1.47
N GLY A 285 2.90 -6.04 0.14
CA GLY A 285 4.06 -6.10 -0.77
C GLY A 285 5.12 -5.03 -0.47
N ARG A 286 4.70 -3.79 -0.22
CA ARG A 286 5.64 -2.72 0.18
C ARG A 286 6.24 -2.94 1.56
N LEU A 287 5.47 -3.50 2.49
CA LEU A 287 5.96 -3.87 3.81
C LEU A 287 6.99 -5.02 3.74
N HIS A 288 6.79 -6.00 2.87
CA HIS A 288 7.79 -7.04 2.61
C HIS A 288 9.14 -6.41 2.23
N GLU A 289 9.12 -5.42 1.35
CA GLU A 289 10.35 -4.78 0.87
C GLU A 289 11.09 -3.98 1.94
N VAL A 290 10.39 -3.40 2.93
CA VAL A 290 11.04 -2.56 3.95
C VAL A 290 11.24 -3.26 5.30
N LEU A 291 10.50 -4.34 5.58
CA LEU A 291 10.57 -5.11 6.82
C LEU A 291 11.16 -6.52 6.63
N GLY A 292 11.14 -7.06 5.41
CA GLY A 292 11.80 -8.31 5.04
C GLY A 292 11.09 -9.59 5.49
N ASP A 293 9.82 -9.52 5.93
CA ASP A 293 9.05 -10.71 6.31
C ASP A 293 8.37 -11.34 5.07
N PRO A 294 8.73 -12.57 4.68
CA PRO A 294 8.18 -13.22 3.48
C PRO A 294 6.68 -13.55 3.60
N SER A 295 6.11 -13.58 4.81
CA SER A 295 4.67 -13.80 4.97
C SER A 295 3.85 -12.65 4.37
N TYR A 296 4.40 -11.43 4.35
CA TYR A 296 3.71 -10.28 3.76
C TYR A 296 3.57 -10.43 2.25
N LEU A 297 4.60 -10.92 1.56
CA LEU A 297 4.51 -11.19 0.12
C LEU A 297 3.53 -12.34 -0.16
N ALA A 298 3.57 -13.41 0.63
CA ALA A 298 2.63 -14.53 0.47
C ALA A 298 1.16 -14.09 0.63
N ASP A 299 0.87 -13.24 1.62
CA ASP A 299 -0.47 -12.69 1.82
C ASP A 299 -0.85 -11.68 0.72
N ALA A 300 0.11 -10.90 0.21
CA ALA A 300 -0.11 -10.01 -0.92
C ALA A 300 -0.50 -10.79 -2.19
N GLU A 301 0.21 -11.87 -2.51
CA GLU A 301 -0.13 -12.78 -3.60
C GLU A 301 -1.49 -13.45 -3.39
N LEU A 302 -1.78 -13.91 -2.16
CA LEU A 302 -3.08 -14.49 -1.81
C LEU A 302 -4.24 -13.51 -2.08
N LEU A 303 -4.12 -12.27 -1.61
CA LEU A 303 -5.14 -11.23 -1.78
C LEU A 303 -5.36 -10.89 -3.25
N ALA A 304 -4.29 -10.66 -4.00
CA ALA A 304 -4.38 -10.32 -5.42
C ALA A 304 -4.90 -11.49 -6.26
N GLN A 305 -4.43 -12.72 -6.02
CA GLN A 305 -4.94 -13.92 -6.67
C GLN A 305 -6.42 -14.12 -6.37
N HIS A 306 -6.84 -13.86 -5.15
CA HIS A 306 -8.24 -13.98 -4.76
C HIS A 306 -9.16 -13.05 -5.56
N VAL A 307 -8.69 -11.82 -5.85
CA VAL A 307 -9.41 -10.88 -6.72
C VAL A 307 -9.35 -11.32 -8.18
N LEU A 308 -8.19 -11.77 -8.68
CA LEU A 308 -8.10 -12.33 -10.04
C LEU A 308 -9.10 -13.47 -10.25
N ASP A 309 -9.22 -14.38 -9.30
CA ASP A 309 -10.08 -15.56 -9.44
C ASP A 309 -11.59 -15.22 -9.40
N ARG A 310 -11.98 -14.19 -8.65
CA ARG A 310 -13.39 -14.01 -8.24
C ARG A 310 -13.97 -12.62 -8.52
N GLY A 311 -13.13 -11.60 -8.56
CA GLY A 311 -13.52 -10.19 -8.63
C GLY A 311 -13.01 -9.44 -9.86
N TYR A 312 -12.25 -10.09 -10.74
CA TYR A 312 -11.63 -9.48 -11.91
C TYR A 312 -12.36 -9.80 -13.22
N ASP A 313 -12.50 -8.81 -14.10
CA ASP A 313 -13.14 -8.98 -15.41
C ASP A 313 -12.10 -9.37 -16.47
N HIS A 314 -11.83 -10.67 -16.61
CA HIS A 314 -10.87 -11.20 -17.60
C HIS A 314 -11.25 -10.95 -19.07
N GLU A 315 -12.47 -10.47 -19.34
CA GLU A 315 -12.89 -10.15 -20.71
C GLU A 315 -12.52 -8.72 -21.12
N TYR A 316 -12.56 -7.78 -20.17
CA TYR A 316 -12.36 -6.35 -20.44
C TYR A 316 -11.22 -5.71 -19.65
N GLY A 317 -10.62 -6.43 -18.69
CA GLY A 317 -9.61 -5.92 -17.77
C GLY A 317 -10.22 -5.17 -16.58
N GLY A 318 -9.50 -5.18 -15.46
CA GLY A 318 -9.83 -4.47 -14.23
C GLY A 318 -10.84 -5.14 -13.30
N PRO A 319 -10.80 -4.81 -12.00
CA PRO A 319 -11.69 -5.37 -11.00
C PRO A 319 -13.12 -4.80 -11.13
N TYR A 320 -14.11 -5.64 -10.83
CA TYR A 320 -15.43 -5.15 -10.42
C TYR A 320 -15.34 -4.51 -9.02
N LYS A 321 -16.28 -3.64 -8.68
CA LYS A 321 -16.20 -2.85 -7.45
C LYS A 321 -16.48 -3.63 -6.17
N ASP A 322 -17.75 -3.97 -5.99
CA ASP A 322 -18.31 -4.24 -4.67
C ASP A 322 -19.07 -5.57 -4.67
N PHE A 323 -18.91 -6.33 -3.59
CA PHE A 323 -19.51 -7.65 -3.44
C PHE A 323 -20.14 -7.84 -2.06
N ASP A 324 -21.13 -8.73 -2.01
CA ASP A 324 -21.49 -9.41 -0.77
C ASP A 324 -20.46 -10.49 -0.46
N ARG A 325 -19.65 -10.29 0.58
CA ARG A 325 -18.59 -11.22 0.96
C ARG A 325 -19.10 -12.62 1.33
N ILE A 326 -20.37 -12.76 1.73
CA ILE A 326 -20.93 -14.04 2.18
C ILE A 326 -21.58 -14.81 1.03
N THR A 327 -22.37 -14.14 0.17
CA THR A 327 -23.01 -14.81 -0.99
C THR A 327 -22.10 -14.86 -2.21
N GLY A 328 -21.10 -13.97 -2.31
CA GLY A 328 -20.30 -13.78 -3.51
C GLY A 328 -21.03 -13.02 -4.62
N GLU A 329 -22.22 -12.47 -4.34
CA GLU A 329 -22.97 -11.69 -5.33
C GLU A 329 -22.35 -10.30 -5.49
N MET A 330 -22.09 -9.91 -6.74
CA MET A 330 -21.60 -8.60 -7.10
C MET A 330 -22.73 -7.57 -6.95
N GLN A 331 -22.57 -6.65 -6.01
CA GLN A 331 -23.60 -5.67 -5.67
C GLN A 331 -23.06 -4.48 -4.88
N LEU A 332 -23.76 -3.36 -4.99
CA LEU A 332 -23.62 -2.22 -4.11
C LEU A 332 -24.93 -2.00 -3.35
N PHE A 333 -24.87 -2.06 -2.01
CA PHE A 333 -26.02 -1.87 -1.12
C PHE A 333 -27.27 -2.69 -1.49
N GLY A 334 -27.08 -3.96 -1.91
CA GLY A 334 -28.20 -4.85 -2.26
C GLY A 334 -28.65 -4.77 -3.72
N ILE A 335 -27.98 -3.95 -4.55
CA ILE A 335 -28.33 -3.74 -5.96
C ILE A 335 -27.22 -4.33 -6.83
N PRO A 336 -27.52 -5.20 -7.80
CA PRO A 336 -26.51 -5.72 -8.73
C PRO A 336 -25.73 -4.60 -9.40
N ASP A 337 -24.40 -4.65 -9.30
CA ASP A 337 -23.52 -3.61 -9.81
C ASP A 337 -22.33 -4.24 -10.52
N THR A 338 -22.22 -4.04 -11.83
CA THR A 338 -21.10 -4.52 -12.66
C THR A 338 -20.17 -3.39 -13.09
N THR A 339 -20.32 -2.21 -12.46
CA THR A 339 -19.50 -1.05 -12.75
C THR A 339 -18.09 -1.21 -12.19
N LYS A 340 -17.20 -0.36 -12.70
CA LYS A 340 -15.80 -0.23 -12.34
C LYS A 340 -15.60 1.19 -11.83
N ALA A 341 -14.85 1.38 -10.74
CA ALA A 341 -14.55 2.69 -10.16
C ALA A 341 -13.07 3.04 -10.34
N TRP A 342 -12.79 4.30 -10.67
CA TRP A 342 -11.45 4.76 -11.03
C TRP A 342 -10.38 4.41 -9.99
N TRP A 343 -10.69 4.61 -8.71
CA TRP A 343 -9.74 4.39 -7.62
C TRP A 343 -9.47 2.90 -7.39
N GLN A 344 -10.43 2.02 -7.68
CA GLN A 344 -10.24 0.56 -7.58
C GLN A 344 -9.41 0.02 -8.74
N MET A 345 -9.56 0.61 -9.93
CA MET A 345 -8.73 0.29 -11.09
C MET A 345 -7.27 0.63 -10.81
N GLU A 346 -6.99 1.78 -10.19
CA GLU A 346 -5.64 2.12 -9.74
C GLU A 346 -5.08 1.05 -8.78
N GLN A 347 -5.85 0.59 -7.79
CA GLN A 347 -5.35 -0.42 -6.85
C GLN A 347 -4.92 -1.72 -7.56
N ALA A 348 -5.62 -2.10 -8.64
CA ALA A 348 -5.26 -3.25 -9.48
C ALA A 348 -3.96 -3.02 -10.25
N VAL A 349 -3.76 -1.85 -10.85
CA VAL A 349 -2.51 -1.50 -11.54
C VAL A 349 -1.34 -1.51 -10.55
N THR A 350 -1.49 -0.82 -9.42
CA THR A 350 -0.44 -0.73 -8.40
C THR A 350 -0.11 -2.10 -7.82
N ALA A 351 -1.10 -2.94 -7.52
CA ALA A 351 -0.87 -4.31 -7.03
C ALA A 351 -0.17 -5.19 -8.06
N GLY A 352 -0.60 -5.15 -9.32
CA GLY A 352 0.04 -5.92 -10.40
C GLY A 352 1.51 -5.53 -10.59
N LEU A 353 1.82 -4.23 -10.62
CA LEU A 353 3.20 -3.74 -10.77
C LEU A 353 4.06 -4.02 -9.52
N GLU A 354 3.48 -3.95 -8.33
CA GLU A 354 4.16 -4.24 -7.05
C GLU A 354 4.48 -5.73 -6.90
N LEU A 355 3.56 -6.62 -7.30
CA LEU A 355 3.79 -8.06 -7.23
C LEU A 355 4.72 -8.53 -8.36
N TYR A 356 4.57 -7.99 -9.57
CA TYR A 356 5.46 -8.32 -10.70
C TYR A 356 6.92 -8.01 -10.36
N ARG A 357 7.23 -6.83 -9.77
CA ARG A 357 8.63 -6.46 -9.46
C ARG A 357 9.29 -7.39 -8.41
N GLN A 358 8.47 -8.06 -7.58
CA GLN A 358 8.93 -8.92 -6.48
C GLN A 358 9.02 -10.39 -6.87
N THR A 359 8.12 -10.84 -7.75
CA THR A 359 7.96 -12.27 -8.09
C THR A 359 8.43 -12.63 -9.50
N ALA A 360 8.54 -11.63 -10.38
CA ALA A 360 8.69 -11.79 -11.83
C ALA A 360 7.58 -12.62 -12.51
N ASP A 361 6.47 -12.92 -11.82
CA ASP A 361 5.38 -13.68 -12.41
C ASP A 361 4.60 -12.78 -13.40
N PRO A 362 4.58 -13.14 -14.70
CA PRO A 362 3.96 -12.33 -15.74
C PRO A 362 2.46 -12.11 -15.52
N GLN A 363 1.76 -12.95 -14.75
CA GLN A 363 0.33 -12.76 -14.50
C GLN A 363 0.02 -11.42 -13.84
N TRP A 364 0.91 -10.95 -12.97
CA TRP A 364 0.74 -9.67 -12.26
C TRP A 364 0.95 -8.48 -13.19
N LEU A 365 1.91 -8.60 -14.12
CA LEU A 365 2.07 -7.57 -15.15
C LEU A 365 0.89 -7.56 -16.11
N THR A 366 0.35 -8.72 -16.50
CA THR A 366 -0.87 -8.81 -17.31
C THR A 366 -2.06 -8.14 -16.62
N MET A 367 -2.23 -8.36 -15.31
CA MET A 367 -3.27 -7.68 -14.52
C MET A 367 -3.12 -6.15 -14.61
N ALA A 368 -1.91 -5.63 -14.43
CA ALA A 368 -1.65 -4.20 -14.53
C ALA A 368 -1.90 -3.66 -15.96
N ASP A 369 -1.41 -4.36 -16.97
CA ASP A 369 -1.48 -3.99 -18.38
C ASP A 369 -2.93 -3.92 -18.89
N GLU A 370 -3.73 -4.97 -18.67
CA GLU A 370 -5.13 -5.02 -19.10
C GLU A 370 -5.99 -3.98 -18.36
N THR A 371 -5.79 -3.86 -17.03
CA THR A 371 -6.49 -2.87 -16.22
C THR A 371 -6.20 -1.46 -16.70
N LEU A 372 -4.93 -1.15 -16.98
CA LEU A 372 -4.50 0.15 -17.45
C LEU A 372 -5.03 0.44 -18.86
N GLY A 373 -5.05 -0.56 -19.74
CA GLY A 373 -5.65 -0.44 -21.07
C GLY A 373 -7.11 -0.03 -21.00
N PHE A 374 -7.91 -0.68 -20.15
CA PHE A 374 -9.30 -0.27 -19.91
C PHE A 374 -9.38 1.14 -19.30
N PHE A 375 -8.55 1.41 -18.30
CA PHE A 375 -8.55 2.69 -17.58
C PHE A 375 -8.28 3.87 -18.52
N MET A 376 -7.19 3.82 -19.27
CA MET A 376 -6.81 4.89 -20.19
C MET A 376 -7.81 5.06 -21.34
N THR A 377 -8.49 3.98 -21.74
CA THR A 377 -9.50 4.06 -22.81
C THR A 377 -10.81 4.69 -22.35
N TYR A 378 -11.27 4.40 -21.14
CA TYR A 378 -12.64 4.71 -20.72
C TYR A 378 -12.77 5.65 -19.53
N PHE A 379 -11.76 5.73 -18.66
CA PHE A 379 -11.75 6.61 -17.49
C PHE A 379 -11.07 7.94 -17.77
N GLN A 380 -9.97 7.97 -18.52
CA GLN A 380 -9.33 9.24 -18.89
C GLN A 380 -10.29 10.07 -19.75
N ASP A 381 -10.49 11.35 -19.39
CA ASP A 381 -11.27 12.29 -20.18
C ASP A 381 -10.35 13.06 -21.13
N PRO A 382 -10.30 12.72 -22.43
CA PRO A 382 -9.38 13.36 -23.37
C PRO A 382 -9.78 14.81 -23.71
N VAL A 383 -10.95 15.28 -23.25
CA VAL A 383 -11.45 16.64 -23.56
C VAL A 383 -11.00 17.65 -22.51
N TYR A 384 -11.15 17.32 -21.23
CA TYR A 384 -10.90 18.24 -20.12
C TYR A 384 -9.72 17.82 -19.23
N GLY A 385 -9.15 16.63 -19.43
CA GLY A 385 -8.22 16.03 -18.48
C GLY A 385 -8.95 15.46 -17.27
N GLU A 386 -8.21 14.88 -16.33
CA GLU A 386 -8.75 14.12 -15.20
C GLU A 386 -9.56 12.88 -15.64
N VAL A 387 -10.04 12.11 -14.67
CA VAL A 387 -10.74 10.84 -14.87
C VAL A 387 -12.17 10.90 -14.38
N TYR A 388 -13.03 10.15 -15.04
CA TYR A 388 -14.39 9.93 -14.60
C TYR A 388 -14.45 9.07 -13.32
N PRO A 389 -15.48 9.18 -12.49
CA PRO A 389 -15.58 8.39 -11.27
C PRO A 389 -15.86 6.91 -11.60
N ASP A 390 -16.88 6.64 -12.40
CA ASP A 390 -17.32 5.28 -12.65
C ASP A 390 -17.58 5.03 -14.13
N ARG A 391 -17.33 3.79 -14.54
CA ARG A 391 -17.65 3.29 -15.86
C ARG A 391 -18.40 1.98 -15.75
N THR A 392 -19.35 1.76 -16.65
CA THR A 392 -19.98 0.45 -16.80
C THR A 392 -18.93 -0.59 -17.15
N ARG A 393 -19.28 -1.87 -17.06
CA ARG A 393 -18.43 -2.99 -17.48
C ARG A 393 -17.74 -2.76 -18.83
N TYR A 394 -18.46 -2.14 -19.78
CA TYR A 394 -18.04 -1.91 -21.17
C TYR A 394 -17.52 -0.50 -21.45
N GLY A 395 -17.26 0.31 -20.42
CA GLY A 395 -16.64 1.62 -20.57
C GLY A 395 -17.60 2.79 -20.87
N ALA A 396 -18.91 2.56 -20.89
CA ALA A 396 -19.90 3.65 -20.99
C ALA A 396 -20.07 4.38 -19.64
N GLY A 397 -20.53 5.63 -19.69
CA GLY A 397 -20.85 6.41 -18.48
C GLY A 397 -22.00 5.81 -17.66
N VAL A 398 -21.97 6.05 -16.35
CA VAL A 398 -22.98 5.53 -15.41
C VAL A 398 -23.87 6.70 -14.95
N PRO A 399 -25.15 6.75 -15.34
CA PRO A 399 -26.02 7.90 -15.04
C PRO A 399 -26.16 8.23 -13.54
N GLN A 400 -26.00 7.24 -12.66
CA GLN A 400 -26.10 7.40 -11.22
C GLN A 400 -24.89 8.13 -10.63
N TRP A 401 -23.71 7.93 -11.19
CA TRP A 401 -22.45 8.51 -10.74
C TRP A 401 -22.07 9.76 -11.54
N GLY A 402 -22.68 9.99 -12.70
CA GLY A 402 -22.39 11.16 -13.52
C GLY A 402 -20.97 11.15 -14.09
N ASP A 403 -20.51 12.34 -14.49
CA ASP A 403 -19.19 12.57 -15.10
C ASP A 403 -18.41 13.69 -14.38
N HIS A 404 -18.77 14.01 -13.14
CA HIS A 404 -18.09 15.02 -12.33
C HIS A 404 -16.65 14.60 -12.02
N LYS A 405 -15.75 15.55 -11.79
CA LYS A 405 -14.34 15.28 -11.47
C LYS A 405 -14.00 15.42 -10.00
N GLY A 406 -14.86 16.08 -9.22
CA GLY A 406 -14.66 16.24 -7.77
C GLY A 406 -15.97 16.12 -6.99
N ASP A 407 -15.89 15.47 -5.83
CA ASP A 407 -16.95 15.42 -4.82
C ASP A 407 -16.33 15.17 -3.42
N GLY A 408 -17.17 14.91 -2.41
CA GLY A 408 -16.72 14.66 -1.03
C GLY A 408 -15.79 13.46 -0.83
N PHE A 409 -15.58 12.61 -1.85
CA PHE A 409 -14.70 11.44 -1.86
C PHE A 409 -13.76 11.40 -3.06
N LYS A 410 -14.00 12.16 -4.13
CA LYS A 410 -13.15 12.27 -5.32
C LYS A 410 -12.39 13.59 -5.37
N ALA A 411 -11.07 13.46 -5.54
CA ALA A 411 -10.09 14.53 -5.67
C ALA A 411 -8.98 14.04 -6.61
N ALA A 412 -7.96 14.85 -6.87
CA ALA A 412 -6.84 14.55 -7.80
C ALA A 412 -5.95 13.36 -7.38
N TYR A 413 -6.12 12.86 -6.15
CA TYR A 413 -5.22 11.88 -5.52
C TYR A 413 -5.05 10.58 -6.33
N HIS A 414 -6.11 9.78 -6.46
CA HIS A 414 -6.02 8.43 -7.05
C HIS A 414 -5.64 8.44 -8.54
N SER A 415 -6.08 9.47 -9.29
CA SER A 415 -5.71 9.63 -10.70
C SER A 415 -4.23 9.97 -10.84
N VAL A 416 -3.71 10.91 -10.04
CA VAL A 416 -2.29 11.29 -10.11
C VAL A 416 -1.37 10.22 -9.49
N GLU A 417 -1.80 9.56 -8.41
CA GLU A 417 -1.04 8.47 -7.77
C GLU A 417 -0.84 7.28 -8.70
N LEU A 418 -1.86 6.90 -9.49
CA LEU A 418 -1.74 5.91 -10.55
C LEU A 418 -0.57 6.22 -11.47
N GLY A 419 -0.52 7.43 -12.01
CA GLY A 419 0.53 7.84 -12.95
C GLY A 419 1.91 7.89 -12.30
N TYR A 420 2.00 8.40 -11.07
CA TYR A 420 3.26 8.48 -10.33
C TYR A 420 3.88 7.10 -10.08
N TYR A 421 3.12 6.16 -9.52
CA TYR A 421 3.66 4.83 -9.26
C TYR A 421 3.82 4.02 -10.53
N ALA A 422 2.91 4.12 -11.50
CA ALA A 422 3.07 3.39 -12.76
C ALA A 422 4.32 3.84 -13.53
N TYR A 423 4.64 5.15 -13.54
CA TYR A 423 5.91 5.67 -14.06
C TYR A 423 7.11 5.02 -13.37
N LEU A 424 7.18 5.08 -12.03
CA LEU A 424 8.32 4.54 -11.30
C LEU A 424 8.47 3.03 -11.53
N HIS A 425 7.38 2.29 -11.46
CA HIS A 425 7.42 0.84 -11.63
C HIS A 425 7.77 0.42 -13.05
N ALA A 426 7.15 1.02 -14.06
CA ALA A 426 7.41 0.70 -15.45
C ALA A 426 8.85 1.07 -15.84
N THR A 427 9.30 2.28 -15.50
CA THR A 427 10.66 2.73 -15.80
C THR A 427 11.71 1.89 -15.09
N LEU A 428 11.61 1.70 -13.77
CA LEU A 428 12.67 1.04 -12.98
C LEU A 428 12.66 -0.50 -13.12
N PHE A 429 11.48 -1.12 -13.21
CA PHE A 429 11.36 -2.58 -13.08
C PHE A 429 10.87 -3.26 -14.35
N VAL A 430 10.08 -2.61 -15.21
CA VAL A 430 9.71 -3.22 -16.51
C VAL A 430 10.81 -2.97 -17.54
N HIS A 431 11.28 -1.73 -17.65
CA HIS A 431 12.28 -1.32 -18.65
C HIS A 431 13.72 -1.30 -18.15
N ASN A 432 13.92 -1.32 -16.83
CA ASN A 432 15.23 -1.16 -16.20
C ASN A 432 15.96 0.10 -16.72
N ALA A 433 15.22 1.21 -16.76
CA ALA A 433 15.69 2.53 -17.15
C ALA A 433 15.81 3.45 -15.94
N GLU A 434 16.44 4.60 -16.14
CA GLU A 434 16.56 5.64 -15.12
C GLU A 434 15.24 6.40 -14.98
N ALA A 435 14.69 6.45 -13.77
CA ALA A 435 13.55 7.30 -13.44
C ALA A 435 14.03 8.64 -12.89
N THR A 436 13.44 9.74 -13.35
CA THR A 436 13.81 11.10 -12.92
C THR A 436 12.71 11.69 -12.05
N LEU A 437 13.09 12.25 -10.90
CA LEU A 437 12.19 13.01 -10.02
C LEU A 437 12.79 14.36 -9.62
N HIS A 438 11.92 15.28 -9.21
CA HIS A 438 12.26 16.63 -8.82
C HIS A 438 11.97 16.90 -7.34
N TYR A 439 12.87 17.63 -6.68
CA TYR A 439 12.76 18.04 -5.28
C TYR A 439 13.11 19.52 -5.14
N ARG A 440 12.47 20.25 -4.21
CA ARG A 440 12.70 21.68 -4.02
C ARG A 440 13.07 21.97 -2.58
N PHE A 441 14.36 22.06 -2.30
CA PHE A 441 14.86 22.30 -0.95
C PHE A 441 15.29 23.76 -0.78
N ASP A 442 14.68 24.49 0.15
CA ASP A 442 15.06 25.88 0.45
C ASP A 442 16.39 25.96 1.19
N ALA A 443 17.20 26.99 0.94
CA ALA A 443 18.46 27.19 1.65
C ALA A 443 18.24 27.37 3.17
N GLN A 444 18.96 26.58 3.98
CA GLN A 444 18.88 26.61 5.45
C GLN A 444 20.22 27.01 6.07
N PRO A 445 20.25 27.67 7.25
CA PRO A 445 21.49 28.14 7.85
C PRO A 445 22.42 27.02 8.32
N GLU A 446 21.88 25.84 8.63
CA GLU A 446 22.64 24.65 8.99
C GLU A 446 22.82 23.68 7.81
N ALA A 447 23.91 22.92 7.84
CA ALA A 447 24.07 21.77 6.95
C ALA A 447 23.11 20.65 7.36
N ARG A 448 22.62 19.90 6.36
CA ARG A 448 21.65 18.83 6.58
C ARG A 448 21.86 17.68 5.59
N THR A 449 21.32 16.53 5.98
CA THR A 449 21.37 15.31 5.19
C THR A 449 19.95 14.87 4.92
N ILE A 450 19.65 14.53 3.65
CA ILE A 450 18.30 14.19 3.20
C ILE A 450 18.36 12.86 2.48
N ARG A 451 17.63 11.87 2.99
CA ARG A 451 17.45 10.58 2.32
C ARG A 451 16.27 10.66 1.36
N LEU A 452 16.45 10.16 0.14
CA LEU A 452 15.44 10.13 -0.90
C LEU A 452 14.96 8.70 -1.12
N THR A 453 13.69 8.46 -0.82
CA THR A 453 13.06 7.13 -0.94
C THR A 453 11.68 7.27 -1.60
N PRO A 454 11.62 7.49 -2.92
CA PRO A 454 10.36 7.75 -3.63
C PRO A 454 9.45 6.52 -3.75
N LEU A 455 10.00 5.33 -3.47
CA LEU A 455 9.31 4.06 -3.50
C LEU A 455 9.83 3.15 -2.38
N ALA A 456 8.94 2.34 -1.79
CA ALA A 456 9.29 1.34 -0.78
C ALA A 456 10.06 0.18 -1.41
N VAL A 457 11.36 0.36 -1.56
CA VAL A 457 12.29 -0.58 -2.20
C VAL A 457 13.49 -0.79 -1.28
N ARG A 458 13.98 -2.02 -1.22
CA ARG A 458 15.19 -2.35 -0.46
C ARG A 458 16.41 -1.54 -0.92
N ASP A 459 17.30 -1.24 0.03
CA ASP A 459 18.49 -0.40 -0.23
C ASP A 459 19.45 -0.99 -1.26
N ASP A 460 19.47 -2.31 -1.44
CA ASP A 460 20.30 -3.01 -2.41
C ASP A 460 19.72 -3.02 -3.83
N ARG A 461 18.50 -2.47 -4.04
CA ARG A 461 17.79 -2.49 -5.33
C ARG A 461 17.58 -1.11 -5.98
N LEU A 462 17.74 -0.02 -5.23
CA LEU A 462 17.52 1.35 -5.74
C LEU A 462 18.67 2.25 -5.34
N ARG A 463 19.27 2.97 -6.31
CA ARG A 463 20.34 3.94 -6.06
C ARG A 463 20.11 5.23 -6.84
N LEU A 464 20.85 6.28 -6.47
CA LEU A 464 20.93 7.49 -7.29
C LEU A 464 21.90 7.25 -8.44
N SER A 465 21.50 7.66 -9.64
CA SER A 465 22.32 7.59 -10.86
C SER A 465 22.91 8.96 -11.21
N ALA A 466 22.14 10.03 -10.99
CA ALA A 466 22.55 11.42 -11.23
C ALA A 466 21.82 12.38 -10.29
N VAL A 467 22.48 13.49 -9.94
CA VAL A 467 21.85 14.60 -9.21
C VAL A 467 22.27 15.91 -9.85
N LEU A 468 21.29 16.74 -10.19
CA LEU A 468 21.49 18.12 -10.62
C LEU A 468 20.90 19.07 -9.59
N LEU A 469 21.55 20.21 -9.35
CA LEU A 469 21.06 21.36 -8.61
C LEU A 469 20.96 22.54 -9.57
N ASP A 470 19.75 23.05 -9.78
CA ASP A 470 19.44 24.13 -10.73
C ASP A 470 20.02 23.85 -12.13
N GLY A 471 19.91 22.58 -12.56
CA GLY A 471 20.41 22.09 -13.86
C GLY A 471 21.93 21.89 -13.93
N GLN A 472 22.68 22.11 -12.85
CA GLN A 472 24.13 21.85 -12.80
C GLN A 472 24.44 20.57 -12.03
N PRO A 473 25.45 19.77 -12.42
CA PRO A 473 25.84 18.58 -11.68
C PRO A 473 26.13 18.87 -10.21
N TYR A 474 25.51 18.10 -9.32
CA TYR A 474 25.70 18.19 -7.88
C TYR A 474 26.39 16.91 -7.38
N ALA A 475 27.51 17.05 -6.67
CA ALA A 475 28.38 15.92 -6.32
C ALA A 475 28.28 15.46 -4.86
N ASP A 476 27.66 16.25 -3.98
CA ASP A 476 27.60 15.96 -2.54
C ASP A 476 26.42 15.03 -2.21
N TYR A 477 26.48 13.80 -2.71
CA TYR A 477 25.50 12.75 -2.41
C TYR A 477 26.16 11.36 -2.32
N ASP A 478 25.52 10.49 -1.56
CA ASP A 478 25.79 9.05 -1.53
C ASP A 478 24.74 8.35 -2.41
N ALA A 479 25.21 7.68 -3.46
CA ALA A 479 24.35 7.01 -4.42
C ALA A 479 23.62 5.80 -3.83
N ASP A 480 24.32 5.00 -3.02
CA ASP A 480 23.85 3.71 -2.53
C ASP A 480 22.87 3.91 -1.36
N THR A 481 23.16 4.86 -0.46
CA THR A 481 22.24 5.21 0.63
C THR A 481 21.18 6.24 0.22
N ARG A 482 21.18 6.66 -1.06
CA ARG A 482 20.28 7.67 -1.64
C ARG A 482 20.19 8.93 -0.81
N THR A 483 21.34 9.45 -0.40
CA THR A 483 21.43 10.50 0.60
C THR A 483 22.13 11.73 0.04
N LEU A 484 21.41 12.85 -0.01
CA LEU A 484 21.99 14.16 -0.33
C LEU A 484 22.62 14.77 0.93
N THR A 485 23.78 15.41 0.79
CA THR A 485 24.41 16.22 1.84
C THR A 485 24.38 17.68 1.43
N LEU A 486 23.44 18.47 1.97
CA LEU A 486 23.29 19.89 1.67
C LEU A 486 24.11 20.73 2.66
N PRO A 487 25.14 21.45 2.22
CA PRO A 487 25.85 22.41 3.07
C PRO A 487 24.93 23.56 3.53
N ALA A 488 25.38 24.28 4.56
CA ALA A 488 24.72 25.50 5.00
C ALA A 488 24.53 26.49 3.83
N ASN A 489 23.31 27.03 3.74
CA ASN A 489 22.81 27.97 2.73
C ASN A 489 22.73 27.39 1.31
N VAL A 490 22.77 26.06 1.15
CA VAL A 490 22.52 25.40 -0.14
C VAL A 490 21.06 24.97 -0.23
N GLY A 491 20.43 25.33 -1.34
CA GLY A 491 19.06 24.99 -1.69
C GLY A 491 18.80 25.34 -3.16
N GLY A 492 17.73 24.80 -3.72
CA GLY A 492 17.38 24.97 -5.13
C GLY A 492 16.49 23.83 -5.63
N LEU A 493 16.29 23.79 -6.94
CA LEU A 493 15.59 22.70 -7.61
C LEU A 493 16.57 21.55 -7.87
N PHE A 494 16.30 20.40 -7.29
CA PHE A 494 17.06 19.18 -7.51
C PHE A 494 16.35 18.31 -8.55
N THR A 495 17.08 17.87 -9.57
CA THR A 495 16.65 16.82 -10.49
C THR A 495 17.46 15.57 -10.17
N VAL A 496 16.80 14.49 -9.82
CA VAL A 496 17.40 13.28 -9.25
C VAL A 496 17.03 12.08 -10.11
N GLY A 497 18.05 11.42 -10.65
CA GLY A 497 17.93 10.14 -11.34
C GLY A 497 18.02 8.98 -10.35
N PHE A 498 17.11 8.02 -10.51
CA PHE A 498 17.07 6.76 -9.78
C PHE A 498 17.24 5.61 -10.76
N GLU A 499 18.08 4.63 -10.42
CA GLU A 499 18.24 3.41 -11.20
C GLU A 499 18.05 2.17 -10.31
N ASN A 500 17.49 1.13 -10.93
CA ASN A 500 17.41 -0.19 -10.35
C ASN A 500 18.76 -0.91 -10.52
N THR A 501 19.25 -1.52 -9.45
CA THR A 501 20.56 -2.22 -9.42
C THR A 501 20.46 -3.72 -9.64
N ALA A 502 19.26 -4.29 -9.62
CA ALA A 502 19.05 -5.73 -9.70
C ALA A 502 17.88 -6.10 -10.63
N PRO A 503 17.99 -7.19 -11.42
CA PRO A 503 16.86 -7.79 -12.13
C PRO A 503 15.60 -7.85 -11.29
N VAL A 504 14.43 -7.66 -11.93
CA VAL A 504 13.15 -8.03 -11.33
C VAL A 504 13.32 -9.42 -10.75
N ALA A 505 12.96 -9.56 -9.47
CA ALA A 505 13.42 -10.72 -8.75
C ALA A 505 12.59 -11.91 -9.19
N ASN A 506 13.23 -12.94 -9.72
CA ASN A 506 12.77 -14.31 -9.48
C ASN A 506 13.17 -14.62 -8.03
N GLU A 507 12.58 -13.97 -7.03
CA GLU A 507 12.59 -14.55 -5.70
C GLU A 507 11.53 -15.63 -5.76
N PRO A 508 11.88 -16.93 -5.93
CA PRO A 508 10.93 -17.94 -5.49
C PRO A 508 10.67 -17.63 -4.02
N ALA A 509 9.40 -17.47 -3.64
CA ALA A 509 8.91 -17.29 -2.28
C ALA A 509 9.30 -18.47 -1.36
N THR A 510 10.60 -18.68 -1.19
CA THR A 510 11.21 -19.79 -0.48
C THR A 510 12.46 -19.24 0.19
N ALA A 511 12.26 -18.48 1.26
CA ALA A 511 13.10 -18.73 2.42
C ALA A 511 13.04 -20.26 2.65
N PRO A 512 14.18 -20.97 2.77
CA PRO A 512 14.16 -22.42 2.91
C PRO A 512 13.28 -22.77 4.11
N LEU A 513 12.15 -23.41 3.82
CA LEU A 513 11.22 -23.91 4.83
C LEU A 513 12.05 -24.72 5.83
N ALA A 514 12.04 -24.34 7.10
CA ALA A 514 12.75 -25.07 8.13
C ALA A 514 11.84 -26.19 8.66
N PHE A 515 12.42 -27.35 8.96
CA PHE A 515 11.69 -28.40 9.68
C PHE A 515 11.18 -27.86 11.02
N ALA A 516 9.86 -27.77 11.18
CA ALA A 516 9.23 -27.24 12.38
C ALA A 516 7.89 -27.91 12.68
N LEU A 517 7.54 -28.02 13.96
CA LEU A 517 6.19 -28.34 14.44
C LEU A 517 5.72 -27.15 15.27
N GLU A 518 4.78 -26.40 14.73
CA GLU A 518 4.27 -25.16 15.32
C GLU A 518 3.44 -25.42 16.58
N ALA A 519 3.23 -24.36 17.36
CA ALA A 519 2.34 -24.45 18.51
C ALA A 519 0.91 -24.82 18.06
N PRO A 520 0.28 -25.82 18.69
CA PRO A 520 -1.09 -26.22 18.36
C PRO A 520 -2.09 -25.09 18.64
N ALA A 521 -3.07 -24.90 17.76
CA ALA A 521 -4.09 -23.85 17.90
C ALA A 521 -5.50 -24.40 17.60
N PRO A 522 -6.49 -24.25 18.51
CA PRO A 522 -6.36 -23.74 19.87
C PRO A 522 -5.61 -24.70 20.80
N ASN A 523 -4.98 -24.19 21.87
CA ASN A 523 -4.41 -24.96 22.97
C ASN A 523 -4.34 -24.12 24.26
N PRO A 524 -5.10 -24.44 25.33
CA PRO A 524 -5.96 -25.61 25.47
C PRO A 524 -7.16 -25.66 24.50
N PHE A 525 -7.69 -26.84 24.24
CA PHE A 525 -8.79 -27.06 23.30
C PHE A 525 -9.87 -27.97 23.89
N ALA A 526 -11.12 -27.83 23.44
CA ALA A 526 -12.25 -28.64 23.91
C ALA A 526 -12.40 -29.94 23.11
N ASP A 527 -12.73 -29.83 21.82
CA ASP A 527 -13.03 -30.96 20.95
C ASP A 527 -11.89 -31.29 19.98
N GLN A 528 -11.37 -30.26 19.31
CA GLN A 528 -10.37 -30.40 18.25
C GLN A 528 -9.27 -29.34 18.35
N THR A 529 -8.06 -29.67 17.90
CA THR A 529 -6.95 -28.74 17.73
C THR A 529 -6.26 -28.93 16.38
N ARG A 530 -5.74 -27.85 15.80
CA ARG A 530 -4.99 -27.85 14.56
C ARG A 530 -3.50 -28.01 14.85
N LEU A 531 -2.84 -28.88 14.09
CA LEU A 531 -1.41 -29.13 14.16
C LEU A 531 -0.78 -28.77 12.82
N THR A 532 0.01 -27.70 12.82
CA THR A 532 0.74 -27.21 11.65
C THR A 532 2.20 -27.60 11.74
N TYR A 533 2.77 -28.09 10.65
CA TYR A 533 4.19 -28.41 10.56
C TYR A 533 4.75 -28.14 9.18
N THR A 534 6.04 -27.85 9.14
CA THR A 534 6.76 -27.45 7.93
C THR A 534 7.84 -28.47 7.61
N LEU A 535 7.96 -28.82 6.33
CA LEU A 535 8.99 -29.71 5.78
C LEU A 535 9.91 -28.93 4.85
N ASP A 536 11.21 -29.10 5.05
CA ASP A 536 12.28 -28.52 4.22
C ASP A 536 12.48 -29.26 2.89
N ALA A 537 12.12 -30.55 2.85
CA ALA A 537 12.17 -31.39 1.67
C ALA A 537 11.06 -32.44 1.68
N THR A 538 10.72 -32.96 0.49
CA THR A 538 9.84 -34.12 0.35
C THR A 538 10.38 -35.30 1.15
N SER A 539 9.62 -35.77 2.14
CA SER A 539 10.10 -36.79 3.07
C SER A 539 8.94 -37.62 3.66
N PRO A 540 9.23 -38.85 4.14
CA PRO A 540 8.26 -39.60 4.93
C PRO A 540 8.02 -38.91 6.27
N VAL A 541 6.76 -38.61 6.54
CA VAL A 541 6.29 -37.97 7.77
C VAL A 541 5.54 -38.97 8.61
N ARG A 542 5.78 -38.95 9.93
CA ARG A 542 4.88 -39.54 10.91
C ARG A 542 4.53 -38.53 12.00
N LEU A 543 3.26 -38.14 12.06
CA LEU A 543 2.70 -37.27 13.10
C LEU A 543 1.81 -38.10 14.02
N SER A 544 2.18 -38.20 15.30
CA SER A 544 1.51 -39.06 16.27
C SER A 544 1.25 -38.34 17.59
N VAL A 545 0.17 -38.73 18.27
CA VAL A 545 -0.22 -38.20 19.58
C VAL A 545 0.01 -39.28 20.65
N PHE A 546 0.58 -38.88 21.79
CA PHE A 546 0.93 -39.74 22.91
C PHE A 546 0.32 -39.24 24.21
N ASP A 547 -0.01 -40.16 25.12
CA ASP A 547 -0.29 -39.82 26.52
C ASP A 547 0.99 -39.59 27.34
N LEU A 548 0.85 -39.14 28.59
CA LEU A 548 1.99 -38.89 29.49
C LEU A 548 2.78 -40.15 29.89
N LEU A 549 2.23 -41.35 29.66
CA LEU A 549 2.93 -42.62 29.85
C LEU A 549 3.71 -43.03 28.60
N GLY A 550 3.66 -42.23 27.52
CA GLY A 550 4.32 -42.50 26.25
C GLY A 550 3.58 -43.49 25.37
N ARG A 551 2.31 -43.80 25.65
CA ARG A 551 1.49 -44.67 24.78
C ARG A 551 0.97 -43.85 23.61
N GLU A 552 1.18 -44.35 22.38
CA GLU A 552 0.61 -43.75 21.17
C GLU A 552 -0.91 -43.95 21.17
N ILE A 553 -1.65 -42.84 21.10
CA ILE A 553 -3.11 -42.85 21.15
C ILE A 553 -3.75 -42.50 19.80
N ALA A 554 -3.00 -41.85 18.89
CA ALA A 554 -3.42 -41.56 17.53
C ALA A 554 -2.23 -41.36 16.59
N VAL A 555 -2.41 -41.72 15.32
CA VAL A 555 -1.53 -41.33 14.21
C VAL A 555 -2.35 -40.46 13.27
N LEU A 556 -1.89 -39.24 13.02
CA LEU A 556 -2.62 -38.21 12.27
C LEU A 556 -2.13 -38.10 10.82
N ALA A 557 -0.86 -38.43 10.59
CA ALA A 557 -0.27 -38.55 9.27
C ALA A 557 0.83 -39.62 9.29
N GLU A 558 0.84 -40.50 8.28
CA GLU A 558 1.91 -41.47 8.04
C GLU A 558 2.04 -41.72 6.54
N SER A 559 2.69 -40.79 5.84
CA SER A 559 2.86 -40.83 4.38
C SER A 559 4.09 -40.03 3.95
N GLU A 560 4.53 -40.26 2.72
CA GLU A 560 5.44 -39.32 2.05
C GLU A 560 4.68 -38.03 1.74
N GLN A 561 5.25 -36.88 2.08
CA GLN A 561 4.67 -35.56 1.84
C GLN A 561 5.69 -34.64 1.19
N ALA A 562 5.23 -33.77 0.30
CA ALA A 562 6.08 -32.79 -0.37
C ALA A 562 6.65 -31.75 0.60
N ALA A 563 7.76 -31.10 0.24
CA ALA A 563 8.22 -29.89 0.93
C ALA A 563 7.08 -28.87 1.00
N GLY A 564 6.91 -28.18 2.13
CA GLY A 564 5.75 -27.31 2.34
C GLY A 564 5.25 -27.30 3.79
N THR A 565 4.26 -26.43 4.04
CA THR A 565 3.50 -26.41 5.29
C THR A 565 2.30 -27.34 5.17
N HIS A 566 2.13 -28.19 6.17
CA HIS A 566 1.08 -29.20 6.24
C HIS A 566 0.27 -29.00 7.51
N THR A 567 -1.00 -29.41 7.45
CA THR A 567 -1.91 -29.32 8.58
C THR A 567 -2.59 -30.65 8.84
N ALA A 568 -2.66 -31.04 10.11
CA ALA A 568 -3.49 -32.16 10.58
C ALA A 568 -4.47 -31.67 11.65
N LEU A 569 -5.71 -32.16 11.59
CA LEU A 569 -6.71 -31.95 12.64
C LEU A 569 -6.67 -33.12 13.61
N PHE A 570 -6.61 -32.82 14.90
CA PHE A 570 -6.74 -33.81 15.96
C PHE A 570 -8.10 -33.70 16.64
N ASP A 571 -8.89 -34.77 16.57
CA ASP A 571 -10.18 -34.89 17.26
C ASP A 571 -10.02 -35.70 18.55
N ALA A 572 -10.23 -35.03 19.68
CA ALA A 572 -10.03 -35.59 21.01
C ALA A 572 -11.34 -35.83 21.76
N ARG A 573 -12.52 -35.75 21.13
CA ARG A 573 -13.83 -35.83 21.83
C ARG A 573 -14.01 -37.08 22.70
N THR A 574 -13.31 -38.17 22.38
CA THR A 574 -13.36 -39.44 23.10
C THR A 574 -12.32 -39.55 24.24
N LEU A 575 -11.38 -38.61 24.32
CA LEU A 575 -10.30 -38.59 25.28
C LEU A 575 -10.69 -37.87 26.58
N SER A 576 -9.92 -38.12 27.65
CA SER A 576 -10.08 -37.46 28.96
C SER A 576 -9.44 -36.07 28.92
N SER A 577 -9.95 -35.11 29.68
CA SER A 577 -9.24 -33.85 29.92
C SER A 577 -7.84 -34.15 30.48
N GLY A 578 -6.82 -33.48 29.96
CA GLY A 578 -5.44 -33.79 30.29
C GLY A 578 -4.43 -33.25 29.30
N VAL A 579 -3.15 -33.52 29.58
CA VAL A 579 -2.02 -33.14 28.73
C VAL A 579 -1.61 -34.33 27.87
N TYR A 580 -1.39 -34.06 26.59
CA TYR A 580 -0.88 -35.01 25.60
C TYR A 580 0.32 -34.42 24.86
N LEU A 581 1.10 -35.27 24.22
CA LEU A 581 2.26 -34.87 23.42
C LEU A 581 2.02 -35.21 21.96
N VAL A 582 2.26 -34.25 21.08
CA VAL A 582 2.28 -34.45 19.63
C VAL A 582 3.72 -34.54 19.18
N ARG A 583 4.06 -35.57 18.42
CA ARG A 583 5.41 -35.77 17.88
C ARG A 583 5.36 -35.87 16.37
N LEU A 584 6.15 -35.03 15.72
CA LEU A 584 6.46 -35.10 14.30
C LEU A 584 7.81 -35.77 14.12
N THR A 585 7.88 -36.81 13.29
CA THR A 585 9.12 -37.54 12.97
C THR A 585 9.33 -37.57 11.47
N THR A 586 10.52 -37.18 11.04
CA THR A 586 11.01 -37.23 9.65
C THR A 586 12.47 -37.72 9.64
N PRO A 587 13.07 -38.01 8.47
CA PRO A 587 14.51 -38.26 8.37
C PRO A 587 15.37 -37.07 8.83
N ALA A 588 14.85 -35.84 8.76
CA ALA A 588 15.55 -34.62 9.17
C ALA A 588 15.57 -34.44 10.70
N GLY A 589 14.58 -34.96 11.42
CA GLY A 589 14.56 -34.86 12.88
C GLY A 589 13.24 -35.25 13.54
N THR A 590 13.13 -34.89 14.81
CA THR A 590 11.91 -35.09 15.60
C THR A 590 11.58 -33.81 16.36
N ALA A 591 10.35 -33.32 16.19
CA ALA A 591 9.82 -32.18 16.94
C ALA A 591 8.66 -32.64 17.82
N THR A 592 8.46 -32.00 18.98
CA THR A 592 7.40 -32.37 19.92
C THR A 592 6.74 -31.13 20.50
N GLN A 593 5.41 -31.14 20.52
CA GLN A 593 4.58 -30.09 21.11
C GLN A 593 3.65 -30.67 22.17
N ARG A 594 3.24 -29.82 23.12
CA ARG A 594 2.30 -30.19 24.18
C ARG A 594 0.92 -29.67 23.84
N ILE A 595 -0.08 -30.54 23.86
CA ILE A 595 -1.50 -30.16 23.73
C ILE A 595 -2.22 -30.40 25.07
N THR A 596 -3.19 -29.55 25.38
CA THR A 596 -4.00 -29.60 26.61
C THR A 596 -5.46 -29.68 26.23
N GLN A 597 -6.08 -30.82 26.50
CA GLN A 597 -7.51 -31.01 26.27
C GLN A 597 -8.30 -30.64 27.52
N LEU A 598 -9.34 -29.85 27.34
CA LEU A 598 -10.37 -29.53 28.33
C LEU A 598 -11.67 -30.22 27.93
N ARG A 599 -12.48 -30.64 28.90
CA ARG A 599 -13.87 -31.06 28.63
C ARG A 599 -14.81 -29.98 29.11
#